data_AF-A0A952G7L8-F1
#
_entry.id   AF-A0A952G7L8-F1
#
_cell.length_a   1.000
_cell.length_b   1.000
_cell.length_c   1.000
_cell.angle_alpha   90.00
_cell.angle_beta   90.00
_cell.angle_gamma   90.00
#
_symmetry.space_group_name_H-M   'P 1'
#
loop_
_entity.id
_entity.type
_entity.pdbx_description
1 polymer ?
#
loop_
_entity_poly.entity_id
_entity_poly.type
_entity_poly.pdbx_seq_one_letter_code
_entity_poly.pdbx_strand_id
1 'polypeptide(L)' 'MPQTMFEKVWNNHLVASPEGEPPLIYIDLQLVHEVTSPQAFDGLRLAGRKLRRPDRHIATVDHNVP' A
#
# COMPACT_ATOMS: atom_id res chain seq x y z
N MET A 1 -9.69 21.19 17.72
CA MET A 1 -8.51 20.98 18.56
C MET A 1 -7.27 21.05 17.69
N PRO A 2 -6.13 21.57 18.17
CA PRO A 2 -4.88 21.50 17.40
C PRO A 2 -4.56 20.03 17.09
N GLN A 3 -4.15 19.76 15.85
CA GLN A 3 -3.76 18.42 15.39
C GLN A 3 -2.24 18.37 15.18
N THR A 4 -1.66 17.23 15.53
CA THR A 4 -0.27 16.89 15.21
C THR A 4 -0.09 16.70 13.70
N MET A 5 1.14 16.75 13.21
CA MET A 5 1.43 16.45 11.80
C MET A 5 0.98 15.03 11.41
N PHE A 6 1.21 14.05 12.29
CA PHE A 6 0.79 12.67 12.06
C PHE A 6 -0.72 12.56 11.91
N GLU A 7 -1.50 13.18 12.80
CA GLU A 7 -2.97 13.18 12.72
C GLU A 7 -3.47 13.83 11.43
N LYS A 8 -2.83 14.91 10.98
CA LYS A 8 -3.18 15.56 9.71
C LYS A 8 -2.97 14.61 8.53
N VAL A 9 -1.81 13.95 8.47
CA VAL A 9 -1.52 12.97 7.40
C VAL A 9 -2.49 11.80 7.48
N TRP A 10 -2.68 11.19 8.66
CA TRP A 10 -3.60 10.08 8.87
C TRP A 10 -5.03 10.41 8.42
N ASN A 11 -5.57 11.54 8.89
CA ASN A 11 -6.94 11.94 8.58
C ASN A 11 -7.15 12.24 7.09
N ASN A 12 -6.12 12.72 6.40
CA ASN A 12 -6.18 12.93 4.95
C ASN A 12 -6.25 11.62 4.13
N HIS A 13 -5.86 10.49 4.72
CA HIS A 13 -5.80 9.18 4.04
C HIS A 13 -6.87 8.19 4.53
N LEU A 14 -7.64 8.55 5.56
CA LEU A 14 -8.73 7.74 6.08
C LEU A 14 -9.88 7.67 5.06
N VAL A 15 -10.21 6.47 4.59
CA VAL A 15 -11.32 6.22 3.65
C VAL A 15 -12.60 5.92 4.41
N ALA A 16 -12.52 5.07 5.44
CA ALA A 16 -13.64 4.69 6.28
C ALA A 16 -13.15 4.22 7.66
N SER A 17 -13.99 4.36 8.68
CA SER A 17 -13.75 3.79 10.02
C SER A 17 -15.04 3.15 10.53
N PRO A 18 -15.41 1.96 10.00
CA PRO A 18 -16.61 1.27 10.44
C PRO A 18 -16.52 0.86 11.92
N GLU A 19 -17.67 0.80 12.60
CA GLU A 19 -17.72 0.35 13.99
C GLU A 19 -17.34 -1.14 14.08
N GLY A 20 -16.44 -1.48 15.01
CA GLY A 20 -15.98 -2.85 15.22
C GLY A 20 -14.93 -3.36 14.22
N GLU A 21 -14.55 -2.57 13.22
CA GLU A 21 -13.54 -2.93 12.22
C GLU A 21 -12.32 -1.99 12.29
N PRO A 22 -11.13 -2.46 11.85
CA PRO A 22 -9.99 -1.57 11.66
C PRO A 22 -10.30 -0.47 10.62
N PRO A 23 -9.77 0.75 10.82
CA PRO A 23 -9.90 1.81 9.83
C PRO A 23 -9.33 1.42 8.47
N LEU A 24 -10.04 1.79 7.41
CA LEU A 24 -9.58 1.64 6.03
C LEU A 24 -8.82 2.91 5.61
N ILE A 25 -7.57 2.73 5.20
CA ILE A 25 -6.69 3.82 4.78
C ILE A 25 -6.31 3.63 3.32
N TYR A 26 -6.23 4.73 2.57
CA TYR A 26 -5.72 4.72 1.22
C TYR A 26 -4.19 4.79 1.21
N ILE A 27 -3.56 3.97 0.37
CA ILE A 27 -2.10 3.94 0.19
C ILE A 27 -1.76 4.63 -1.14
N ASP A 28 -1.11 5.79 -1.06
CA ASP A 28 -0.81 6.63 -2.23
C ASP A 28 0.44 6.21 -3.00
N LEU A 29 1.34 5.45 -2.36
CA LEU A 29 2.57 4.96 -2.97
C LEU A 29 2.96 3.63 -2.35
N GLN A 30 3.26 2.65 -3.19
CA GLN A 30 3.84 1.38 -2.79
C GLN A 30 5.26 1.27 -3.34
N LEU A 31 6.21 1.06 -2.43
CA LEU A 31 7.59 0.76 -2.77
C LEU A 31 7.77 -0.75 -2.74
N VAL A 32 8.18 -1.32 -3.85
CA VAL A 32 8.29 -2.77 -4.04
C VAL A 32 9.71 -3.12 -4.47
N HIS A 33 10.15 -4.32 -4.12
CA HIS A 33 11.48 -4.83 -4.45
C HIS A 33 11.45 -6.32 -4.76
N GLU A 34 12.48 -6.81 -5.43
CA GLU A 34 12.54 -8.13 -6.05
C GLU A 34 12.55 -9.31 -5.08
N VAL A 35 12.75 -9.07 -3.78
CA VAL A 35 12.82 -10.16 -2.80
C VAL A 35 11.43 -10.58 -2.34
N THR A 36 10.60 -9.63 -1.89
CA THR A 36 9.31 -9.93 -1.26
C THR A 36 8.12 -9.73 -2.20
N SER A 37 8.25 -8.82 -3.16
CA SER A 37 7.13 -8.41 -4.00
C SER A 37 6.68 -9.46 -5.02
N PRO A 38 7.54 -10.37 -5.54
CA PRO A 38 7.08 -11.48 -6.37
C PRO A 38 5.99 -12.33 -5.69
N GLN A 39 6.15 -12.65 -4.40
CA GLN A 39 5.16 -13.43 -3.64
C GLN A 39 3.82 -12.69 -3.53
N ALA A 40 3.84 -11.37 -3.31
CA ALA A 40 2.63 -10.56 -3.26
C ALA A 40 1.90 -10.53 -4.62
N PHE A 41 2.64 -10.40 -5.73
CA PHE A 41 2.06 -10.43 -7.08
C PHE A 41 1.51 -11.81 -7.45
N ASP A 42 2.14 -12.89 -7.00
CA ASP A 42 1.61 -14.24 -7.15
C ASP A 42 0.29 -14.41 -6.41
N GLY A 43 0.18 -13.88 -5.19
CA GLY A 43 -1.07 -13.83 -4.44
C GLY A 43 -2.19 -13.11 -5.19
N LEU A 44 -1.90 -11.99 -5.85
CA LEU A 44 -2.88 -11.29 -6.70
C LEU A 44 -3.33 -12.16 -7.87
N ARG A 45 -2.39 -12.83 -8.56
CA ARG A 45 -2.68 -13.69 -9.70
C ARG A 45 -3.56 -14.88 -9.30
N LEU A 46 -3.24 -15.55 -8.21
CA LEU A 46 -4.02 -16.67 -7.67
C LEU A 46 -5.45 -16.24 -7.29
N ALA A 47 -5.60 -15.02 -6.75
CA ALA A 47 -6.90 -14.44 -6.45
C ALA A 47 -7.64 -13.88 -7.68
N GLY A 48 -7.08 -13.97 -8.89
CA GLY A 48 -7.66 -13.39 -10.12
C GLY A 48 -7.75 -11.86 -10.10
N ARG A 49 -6.92 -11.19 -9.28
CA ARG A 49 -6.96 -9.74 -9.07
C ARG A 49 -5.89 -9.04 -9.90
N LYS A 50 -6.25 -7.86 -10.42
CA LYS A 50 -5.31 -6.92 -11.03
C LYS A 50 -4.91 -5.85 -10.03
N LEU A 51 -3.72 -5.27 -10.22
CA LEU A 51 -3.31 -4.06 -9.54
C LEU A 51 -4.28 -2.92 -9.85
N ARG A 52 -4.78 -2.25 -8.80
CA ARG A 52 -5.75 -1.17 -8.93
C ARG A 52 -5.13 0.12 -9.46
N ARG A 53 -3.90 0.44 -9.04
CA ARG A 53 -3.17 1.68 -9.37
C ARG A 53 -1.72 1.40 -9.77
N PRO A 54 -1.44 0.80 -10.93
CA PRO A 54 -0.07 0.52 -11.36
C PRO A 54 0.85 1.76 -11.36
N ASP A 55 0.28 2.95 -11.57
CA ASP A 55 0.96 4.26 -11.54
C ASP A 55 1.49 4.66 -10.14
N ARG A 56 1.03 4.00 -9.08
CA ARG A 56 1.41 4.27 -7.69
C ARG A 56 2.37 3.24 -7.10
N HIS A 57 3.05 2.49 -7.96
CA HIS A 57 4.04 1.50 -7.55
C HIS A 57 5.38 1.88 -8.13
N ILE A 58 6.39 1.96 -7.27
CA ILE A 58 7.79 2.13 -7.69
C ILE A 58 8.52 0.85 -7.33
N ALA A 59 9.04 0.19 -8.36
CA ALA A 59 9.81 -1.03 -8.22
C ALA A 59 11.30 -0.75 -8.37
N THR A 60 12.06 -1.24 -7.41
CA THR A 60 13.53 -1.22 -7.46
C THR A 60 14.03 -2.66 -7.45
N VAL A 61 15.11 -2.93 -8.19
CA VAL A 61 15.82 -4.20 -8.14
C VAL A 61 17.23 -3.89 -7.67
N ASP A 62 17.51 -4.10 -6.39
CA ASP A 62 18.74 -3.59 -5.73
C ASP A 62 19.40 -4.56 -4.75
N HIS A 63 18.77 -5.68 -4.42
CA HIS A 63 19.27 -6.66 -3.46
C HIS A 63 19.99 -7.83 -4.14
N ASN A 64 19.50 -8.32 -5.28
CA ASN A 64 19.93 -9.55 -5.96
C ASN A 64 20.23 -9.34 -7.46
N VAL A 65 20.86 -8.22 -7.81
CA VAL A 65 21.33 -7.94 -9.18
C VAL A 65 22.79 -8.37 -9.33
N PRO A 66 23.13 -9.37 -10.17
CA PRO A 66 24.51 -9.77 -10.46
C PRO A 66 25.25 -8.78 -11.37
#